data_AF-A0A2S9GG54-F1
#
_entry.id   AF-A0A2S9GG54-F1
#
_cell.length_a   1.000
_cell.length_b   1.000
_cell.length_c   1.000
_cell.angle_alpha   90.00
_cell.angle_beta   90.00
_cell.angle_gamma   90.00
#
_symmetry.space_group_name_H-M   'P 1'
#
loop_
_entity.id
_entity.type
_entity.pdbx_description
1 polymer ?
#
loop_
_entity_poly.entity_id
_entity_poly.type
_entity_poly.pdbx_seq_one_letter_code
_entity_poly.pdbx_strand_id
1 'polypeptide(L)' 'MARLSEPSPYVEFDRAQWRALRMSTPLKLTEDELVRLRGLGEKIDLLEVEEVYLPLARLIHLQVAARQALFATTSDF' A
#
# COMPACT_ATOMS: atom_id res chain seq x y z
N MET A 1 2.99 -20.12 -25.62
CA MET A 1 3.11 -18.74 -26.09
C MET A 1 2.00 -17.93 -25.43
N ALA A 2 2.34 -17.05 -24.47
CA ALA A 2 1.36 -16.20 -23.80
C ALA A 2 0.86 -15.12 -24.77
N ARG A 3 -0.45 -14.90 -24.81
CA ARG A 3 -1.08 -13.85 -25.63
C ARG A 3 -0.64 -12.49 -25.08
N LEU A 4 0.27 -11.83 -25.78
CA LEU A 4 0.57 -10.42 -25.56
C LEU A 4 -0.63 -9.60 -26.03
N SER A 5 -1.13 -8.73 -25.14
CA SER A 5 -2.01 -7.58 -25.39
C SER A 5 -3.54 -7.77 -25.35
N GLU A 6 -4.08 -8.45 -24.35
CA GLU A 6 -5.44 -8.11 -23.88
C GLU A 6 -5.32 -7.08 -22.74
N PRO A 7 -6.00 -5.92 -22.83
CA PRO A 7 -5.98 -4.94 -21.73
C PRO A 7 -6.68 -5.53 -20.51
N SER A 8 -5.94 -5.69 -19.41
CA SER A 8 -6.45 -6.15 -18.13
C SER A 8 -6.84 -4.96 -17.26
N PRO A 9 -7.98 -5.03 -16.53
CA PRO A 9 -8.31 -4.03 -15.51
C PRO A 9 -7.41 -4.13 -14.27
N TYR A 10 -6.59 -5.18 -14.17
CA TYR A 10 -5.65 -5.40 -13.08
C TYR A 10 -4.23 -5.02 -13.51
N VAL A 11 -3.50 -4.42 -12.59
CA VAL A 11 -2.06 -4.20 -12.73
C VAL A 11 -1.34 -5.24 -11.89
N GLU A 12 -0.56 -6.09 -12.54
CA GLU A 12 0.23 -7.12 -11.88
C GLU A 12 1.61 -6.56 -11.54
N PHE A 13 2.06 -6.83 -10.31
CA PHE A 13 3.40 -6.49 -9.84
C PHE A 13 4.07 -7.72 -9.26
N ASP A 14 5.32 -7.94 -9.62
CA ASP A 14 6.18 -8.82 -8.86
C ASP A 14 6.59 -8.17 -7.52
N ARG A 15 7.17 -8.96 -6.61
CA ARG A 15 7.53 -8.49 -5.27
C ARG A 15 8.55 -7.34 -5.28
N ALA A 16 9.49 -7.34 -6.23
CA ALA A 16 10.51 -6.30 -6.32
C ALA A 16 9.93 -4.99 -6.87
N GLN A 17 9.01 -5.07 -7.82
CA GLN A 17 8.25 -3.94 -8.34
C GLN A 17 7.34 -3.34 -7.26
N TRP A 18 6.64 -4.20 -6.52
CA TRP A 18 5.74 -3.77 -5.43
C TRP A 18 6.50 -3.03 -4.33
N ARG A 19 7.63 -3.58 -3.86
CA ARG A 19 8.44 -2.94 -2.80
C ARG A 19 9.00 -1.59 -3.23
N ALA A 20 9.29 -1.40 -4.52
CA ALA A 20 9.84 -0.15 -5.04
C ALA A 20 8.87 1.03 -4.89
N LEU A 21 7.55 0.76 -4.82
CA LEU A 21 6.52 1.77 -4.59
C LEU A 21 6.68 2.47 -3.22
N ARG A 22 7.40 1.85 -2.26
CA ARG A 22 7.71 2.48 -0.96
C ARG A 22 8.60 3.72 -1.09
N MET A 23 9.51 3.73 -2.07
CA MET A 23 10.61 4.72 -2.16
C MET A 23 10.14 6.16 -2.39
N SER A 24 8.88 6.36 -2.81
CA SER A 24 8.34 7.67 -3.15
C SER A 24 7.65 8.41 -1.99
N THR A 25 7.63 7.88 -0.76
CA THR A 25 7.08 8.61 0.41
C THR A 25 7.74 8.17 1.71
N PRO A 26 8.08 9.11 2.62
CA PRO A 26 8.65 8.78 3.92
C PRO A 26 7.67 7.93 4.73
N LEU A 27 8.18 6.83 5.26
CA LEU A 27 7.44 5.92 6.11
C LEU A 27 7.07 6.61 7.44
N LYS A 28 5.78 6.65 7.79
CA LYS A 28 5.33 7.15 9.11
C LYS A 28 5.36 6.08 10.20
N LEU A 29 5.47 4.80 9.82
CA LEU A 29 5.41 3.68 10.75
C LEU A 29 6.84 3.22 11.11
N THR A 30 7.22 3.42 12.36
CA THR A 30 8.55 3.01 12.86
C THR A 30 8.59 1.51 13.16
N GLU A 31 9.78 0.91 13.14
CA GLU A 31 9.98 -0.49 13.53
C GLU A 31 9.41 -0.77 14.94
N ASP A 32 9.53 0.20 15.84
CA ASP A 32 8.97 0.13 17.20
C ASP A 32 7.44 0.11 17.24
N GLU A 33 6.76 0.81 16.32
CA GLU A 33 5.30 0.76 16.19
C GLU A 33 4.84 -0.60 15.69
N LEU A 34 5.59 -1.22 14.78
CA LEU A 34 5.33 -2.57 14.29
C LEU A 34 5.53 -3.63 15.38
N VAL A 35 6.58 -3.49 16.19
CA VAL A 35 6.83 -4.36 17.34
C VAL A 35 5.66 -4.26 18.34
N ARG A 36 5.08 -3.07 18.55
CA ARG A 36 3.90 -2.88 19.41
C ARG A 36 2.62 -3.48 18.83
N LEU A 37 2.50 -3.53 17.51
CA LEU A 37 1.36 -4.14 16.82
C LEU A 37 1.44 -5.67 16.75
N ARG A 38 2.59 -6.28 17.06
CA ARG A 38 2.72 -7.73 17.14
C ARG A 38 1.90 -8.28 18.31
N GLY A 39 0.94 -9.14 18.00
CA GLY A 39 0.27 -9.98 19.00
C GLY A 39 1.23 -11.01 19.61
N LEU A 40 1.01 -11.36 20.87
CA LEU A 40 1.75 -12.42 21.57
C LEU A 40 1.64 -13.74 20.80
N GLY A 41 2.73 -14.16 20.15
CA GLY A 41 2.85 -15.46 19.49
C GLY A 41 2.92 -15.42 17.95
N GLU A 42 2.71 -14.29 17.30
CA GLU A 42 2.81 -14.20 15.84
C GLU A 42 4.21 -13.78 15.38
N LYS A 43 4.81 -14.60 14.49
CA LYS A 43 6.01 -14.24 13.74
C LYS A 43 5.63 -13.33 12.59
N ILE A 44 5.30 -12.08 12.88
CA ILE A 44 5.30 -11.03 11.85
C ILE A 44 6.77 -10.73 11.52
N ASP A 45 7.14 -11.03 10.28
CA ASP A 45 8.40 -10.59 9.69
C ASP A 45 8.28 -9.10 9.37
N LEU A 46 9.13 -8.30 10.01
CA LEU A 46 9.15 -6.85 9.81
C LEU A 46 9.47 -6.49 8.36
N LEU A 47 10.29 -7.30 7.69
CA LEU A 47 10.61 -7.13 6.27
C LEU A 47 9.38 -7.36 5.39
N GLU A 48 8.54 -8.34 5.73
CA GLU A 48 7.30 -8.60 5.00
C GLU A 48 6.28 -7.48 5.19
N VAL A 49 6.16 -6.97 6.41
CA VAL A 49 5.33 -5.79 6.68
C VAL A 49 5.80 -4.60 5.87
N GLU A 50 7.12 -4.38 5.83
CA GLU A 50 7.71 -3.27 5.11
C GLU A 50 7.50 -3.38 3.60
N GLU A 51 7.76 -4.57 3.03
CA GLU A 51 7.72 -4.77 1.58
C GLU A 51 6.30 -4.89 1.02
N VAL A 52 5.34 -5.44 1.77
CA VAL A 52 4.01 -5.79 1.26
C VAL A 52 2.92 -4.88 1.80
N TYR A 53 2.85 -4.74 3.13
CA TYR A 53 1.72 -4.09 3.80
C TYR A 53 1.82 -2.57 3.79
N LEU A 54 3.03 -2.00 3.85
CA LEU A 54 3.20 -0.55 3.78
C LEU A 54 2.78 0.05 2.42
N PRO A 55 3.20 -0.49 1.26
CA PRO A 55 2.71 0.02 -0.02
C PRO A 55 1.19 -0.11 -0.15
N LEU A 56 0.59 -1.17 0.41
CA LEU A 56 -0.86 -1.37 0.40
C LEU A 56 -1.59 -0.33 1.24
N ALA A 57 -1.17 -0.11 2.48
CA ALA A 57 -1.76 0.90 3.37
C ALA A 57 -1.69 2.31 2.74
N ARG A 58 -0.58 2.61 2.05
CA ARG A 58 -0.44 3.85 1.29
C ARG A 58 -1.41 3.95 0.13
N LEU A 59 -1.58 2.89 -0.66
CA LEU A 59 -2.55 2.87 -1.76
C LEU A 59 -3.97 3.16 -1.25
N ILE A 60 -4.34 2.54 -0.13
CA ILE A 60 -5.64 2.81 0.52
C ILE A 60 -5.73 4.27 0.97
N HIS A 61 -4.68 4.81 1.60
CA HIS A 61 -4.65 6.21 2.04
C HIS A 61 -4.85 7.20 0.88
N LEU A 62 -4.18 6.98 -0.27
CA LEU A 62 -4.36 7.80 -1.46
C LEU A 62 -5.80 7.76 -1.99
N GLN A 63 -6.41 6.57 -2.00
CA GLN A 63 -7.82 6.41 -2.40
C GLN A 63 -8.78 7.12 -1.45
N VAL A 64 -8.53 7.06 -0.14
CA VAL A 64 -9.34 7.77 0.87
C VAL A 64 -9.21 9.27 0.70
N ALA A 65 -7.99 9.80 0.57
CA ALA A 65 -7.75 11.22 0.37
C ALA A 65 -8.42 11.75 -0.91
N ALA A 66 -8.30 11.02 -2.03
CA ALA A 66 -8.96 11.39 -3.28
C ALA A 66 -10.49 11.41 -3.14
N ARG A 67 -11.07 10.40 -2.46
CA ARG A 67 -12.52 10.36 -2.19
C ARG A 67 -12.96 11.52 -1.31
N GLN A 68 -12.23 11.82 -0.24
CA GLN A 68 -12.53 12.94 0.65
C GLN A 68 -12.52 14.28 -0.09
N ALA A 69 -11.51 14.51 -0.94
CA ALA A 69 -11.43 15.73 -1.76
C ALA A 69 -12.61 15.84 -2.74
N LEU A 70 -13.01 14.72 -3.37
CA LEU A 70 -14.19 14.67 -4.22
C LEU A 70 -15.47 15.03 -3.44
N PHE A 71 -15.67 14.41 -2.28
CA PHE A 71 -16.82 14.69 -1.41
C PHE A 71 -16.88 16.15 -0.97
N ALA A 72 -15.75 16.73 -0.53
CA ALA A 72 -15.66 18.12 -0.13
C ALA A 72 -16.05 19.06 -1.27
N THR A 73 -15.55 18.79 -2.48
CA THR A 73 -15.88 19.61 -3.66
C THR A 73 -17.36 19.54 -3.99
N THR A 74 -18.00 18.36 -3.87
CA THR A 74 -19.44 18.20 -4.12
C THR A 74 -20.34 18.76 -3.01
N SER A 75 -19.87 18.85 -1.77
CA SER A 75 -20.66 19.42 -0.66
C SER A 75 -20.69 20.95 -0.64
N ASP A 76 -19.75 21.59 -1.35
CA ASP A 76 -19.63 23.05 -1.43
C ASP A 76 -20.51 23.66 -2.55
N PHE A 77 -21.18 22.83 -3.37
CA PHE A 77 -22.18 23.23 -4.37
C PHE A 77 -23.60 23.23 -3.80
#